data_AF-A0A2U2X1I5-F1
#
_entry.id   AF-A0A2U2X1I5-F1
#
_cell.length_a   1.000
_cell.length_b   1.000
_cell.length_c   1.000
_cell.angle_alpha   90.00
_cell.angle_beta   90.00
_cell.angle_gamma   90.00
#
_symmetry.space_group_name_H-M   'P 1'
#
loop_
_entity.id
_entity.type
_entity.pdbx_description
1 polymer ?
#
loop_
_entity_poly.entity_id
_entity_poly.type
_entity_poly.pdbx_seq_one_letter_code
_entity_poly.pdbx_strand_id
1 'polypeptide(L)'
;MATSALKPHQKELFGQPIGLYILFLTEMWERFSYYGMRALLVLYMTTQTIGDDRGAGLGWTNQEALALYGWYTMLVYVMSIPGGMIADKLIGQKKAVLIGAIVLCLGHGVLVLTDIWAFYTGLGLVILGVGLLKPNISTMVGGLYKQGDIRRDKGFSIFYIGINLGSLLATLTVGLVVAEWGWHAGFGLAGVVMVLGLINYLAGQKYLKGVGDFIPSKNDENEVSYGKLYSKLFSSPKQLIFAGILLVASFIGWYYMDWSYGLLFVFLTAIAALLMMIYKELDTQVYKDRFLVLLLSFIMVIIFWGAFEQAGGLMNLYTETNTNRMLFGWEVPTVMFQSLNAGFIIIFATIIAGIWAKRKLKGKEASSLFKMAIGIIIMGFGFLFMVFAVKDFESSGPVIEGISGSGSAMYWLVLAYLFHTIGELCISPVALSFITKLAPVKYASLMMGVYFAATGLGNKVAGIVGESASEFGELTIFSGIVIFTVIIGILFIAILKPLKRLTHGAEESERVLKNEEAEGFELADN
;
A
#
# COMPACT_ATOMS: atom_id res chain seq x y z
N MET A 1 15.51 -19.36 -9.45
CA MET A 1 14.65 -20.32 -8.71
C MET A 1 15.56 -21.39 -8.11
N ALA A 2 15.61 -21.54 -6.79
CA ALA A 2 16.55 -22.45 -6.14
C ALA A 2 15.82 -23.50 -5.31
N THR A 3 16.02 -24.77 -5.70
CA THR A 3 15.70 -25.99 -4.98
C THR A 3 16.58 -26.11 -3.74
N SER A 4 16.24 -25.39 -2.66
CA SER A 4 16.68 -25.82 -1.32
C SER A 4 15.57 -26.69 -0.71
N ALA A 5 15.77 -27.99 -0.74
CA ALA A 5 14.85 -28.95 -0.12
C ALA A 5 14.91 -28.80 1.41
N LEU A 6 13.83 -28.32 2.02
CA LEU A 6 13.64 -28.38 3.47
C LEU A 6 12.95 -29.69 3.89
N LYS A 7 13.39 -30.20 5.06
CA LYS A 7 13.21 -31.58 5.57
C LYS A 7 11.74 -31.99 5.78
N PRO A 8 11.40 -33.30 5.76
CA PRO A 8 10.03 -33.84 5.83
C PRO A 8 9.24 -33.62 7.14
N HIS A 9 9.70 -32.76 8.06
CA HIS A 9 9.07 -32.52 9.36
C HIS A 9 9.27 -31.07 9.82
N GLN A 10 8.90 -30.08 9.01
CA GLN A 10 8.64 -28.76 9.59
C GLN A 10 7.44 -28.90 10.53
N LYS A 11 7.58 -28.45 11.77
CA LYS A 11 6.45 -28.40 12.70
C LYS A 11 5.38 -27.48 12.10
N GLU A 12 4.15 -27.98 12.05
CA GLU A 12 3.00 -27.26 11.52
C GLU A 12 2.05 -26.86 12.66
N LEU A 13 1.33 -25.78 12.45
CA LEU A 13 0.24 -25.32 13.31
C LEU A 13 -0.94 -24.97 12.40
N PHE A 14 -2.13 -25.47 12.71
CA PHE A 14 -3.35 -25.35 11.87
C PHE A 14 -3.12 -25.63 10.36
N GLY A 15 -2.28 -26.63 10.05
CA GLY A 15 -1.98 -27.04 8.67
C GLY A 15 -1.06 -26.10 7.88
N GLN A 16 -0.38 -25.17 8.55
CA GLN A 16 0.60 -24.25 7.97
C GLN A 16 1.95 -24.35 8.68
N PRO A 17 3.08 -24.06 8.01
CA PRO A 17 4.39 -24.02 8.67
C PRO A 17 4.40 -23.05 9.85
N ILE A 18 4.96 -23.42 11.01
CA ILE A 18 5.01 -22.52 12.18
C ILE A 18 5.68 -21.17 11.86
N GLY A 19 6.65 -21.17 10.93
CA GLY A 19 7.28 -19.95 10.43
C GLY A 19 6.26 -18.92 9.91
N LEU A 20 5.12 -19.35 9.35
CA LEU A 20 4.06 -18.44 8.91
C LEU A 20 3.54 -17.59 10.06
N TYR A 21 3.29 -18.18 11.23
CA TYR A 21 2.73 -17.47 12.39
C TYR A 21 3.74 -16.49 13.00
N ILE A 22 5.03 -16.81 12.92
CA ILE A 22 6.10 -15.87 13.29
C ILE A 22 6.07 -14.65 12.38
N LEU A 23 6.05 -14.85 11.06
CA LEU A 23 6.02 -13.76 10.09
C LEU A 23 4.71 -12.98 10.18
N PHE A 24 3.58 -13.67 10.34
CA PHE A 24 2.26 -13.07 10.58
C PHE A 24 2.27 -12.14 11.79
N LEU A 25 2.75 -12.60 12.96
CA LEU A 25 2.75 -11.78 14.17
C LEU A 25 3.74 -10.61 14.03
N THR A 26 4.89 -10.85 13.40
CA THR A 26 5.88 -9.78 13.14
C THR A 26 5.28 -8.69 12.26
N GLU A 27 4.62 -9.07 11.16
CA GLU A 27 3.94 -8.14 10.25
C GLU A 27 2.76 -7.45 10.95
N MET A 28 1.95 -8.19 11.72
CA MET A 28 0.81 -7.62 12.43
C MET A 28 1.25 -6.50 13.38
N TRP A 29 2.35 -6.68 14.11
CA TRP A 29 2.87 -5.67 15.04
C TRP A 29 3.54 -4.49 14.34
N GLU A 30 4.24 -4.72 13.24
CA GLU A 30 4.77 -3.62 12.43
C GLU A 30 3.62 -2.83 11.77
N ARG A 31 2.57 -3.50 11.29
CA ARG A 31 1.40 -2.82 10.73
C ARG A 31 0.66 -2.04 11.80
N PHE A 32 0.58 -2.59 13.00
CA PHE A 32 0.06 -1.85 14.15
C PHE A 32 0.84 -0.55 14.35
N SER A 33 2.17 -0.62 14.44
CA SER A 33 2.99 0.57 14.73
C SER A 33 2.90 1.61 13.62
N TYR A 34 2.91 1.16 12.35
CA TYR A 34 2.79 2.02 11.19
C TYR A 34 1.43 2.71 11.10
N TYR A 35 0.31 1.95 11.14
CA TYR A 35 -1.02 2.53 10.99
C TYR A 35 -1.42 3.37 12.20
N GLY A 36 -1.00 2.99 13.41
CA GLY A 36 -1.20 3.77 14.62
C GLY A 36 -0.51 5.14 14.53
N MET A 37 0.78 5.16 14.20
CA MET A 37 1.52 6.40 14.03
C MET A 37 0.97 7.24 12.86
N ARG A 38 0.71 6.61 11.71
CA ARG A 38 0.16 7.28 10.52
C ARG A 38 -1.16 7.98 10.82
N ALA A 39 -2.04 7.36 11.61
CA ALA A 39 -3.34 7.93 11.93
C ALA A 39 -3.23 9.21 12.77
N LEU A 40 -2.21 9.30 13.63
CA LEU A 40 -1.92 10.48 14.45
C LEU A 40 -1.23 11.60 13.68
N LEU A 41 -0.48 11.26 12.63
CA LEU A 41 0.52 12.13 12.03
C LEU A 41 -0.01 13.51 11.66
N VAL A 42 -1.08 13.57 10.86
CA VAL A 42 -1.65 14.84 10.40
C VAL A 42 -2.28 15.61 11.56
N LEU A 43 -2.99 14.94 12.46
CA LEU A 43 -3.65 15.57 13.60
C LEU A 43 -2.62 16.22 14.54
N TYR A 44 -1.57 15.49 14.90
CA TYR A 44 -0.47 16.01 15.73
C TYR A 44 0.23 17.21 15.11
N MET A 45 0.47 17.20 13.80
CA MET A 45 1.09 18.33 13.10
C MET A 45 0.20 19.59 13.17
N THR A 46 -1.12 19.42 13.03
CA THR A 46 -2.06 20.56 13.00
C THR A 46 -2.52 21.02 14.39
N THR A 47 -2.40 20.19 15.43
CA THR A 47 -2.70 20.61 16.80
C THR A 47 -1.80 21.76 17.21
N GLN A 48 -2.37 22.78 17.85
CA GLN A 48 -1.67 24.01 18.19
C GLN A 48 -0.50 23.77 19.16
N THR A 49 0.49 24.65 19.15
CA THR A 49 1.67 24.57 20.04
C THR A 49 1.33 24.77 21.51
N ILE A 50 0.25 25.50 21.81
CA ILE A 50 -0.31 25.60 23.16
C ILE A 50 -1.02 24.31 23.61
N GLY A 51 -1.35 23.44 22.64
CA GLY A 51 -2.02 22.16 22.85
C GLY A 51 -3.54 22.21 22.94
N ASP A 52 -4.10 21.01 22.97
CA ASP A 52 -5.47 20.72 23.41
C ASP A 52 -5.41 19.68 24.55
N ASP A 53 -6.52 19.01 24.87
CA ASP A 53 -6.58 17.99 25.93
C ASP A 53 -5.62 16.80 25.70
N ARG A 54 -5.13 16.62 24.46
CA ARG A 54 -4.16 15.58 24.06
C ARG A 54 -2.70 16.07 24.15
N GLY A 55 -2.49 17.33 24.54
CA GLY A 55 -1.18 17.98 24.67
C GLY A 55 -0.78 18.83 23.46
N ALA A 56 0.42 19.41 23.53
CA ALA A 56 0.97 20.28 22.49
C ALA A 56 1.22 19.52 21.17
N GLY A 57 0.81 20.14 20.07
CA GLY A 57 1.17 19.72 18.71
C GLY A 57 2.22 20.65 18.08
N LEU A 58 2.41 20.55 16.76
CA LEU A 58 3.39 21.37 16.04
C LEU A 58 2.85 22.73 15.55
N GLY A 59 1.54 22.91 15.54
CA GLY A 59 0.87 24.15 15.12
C GLY A 59 1.04 24.48 13.63
N TRP A 60 1.19 23.47 12.78
CA TRP A 60 1.32 23.65 11.33
C TRP A 60 -0.01 23.91 10.67
N THR A 61 0.04 24.49 9.48
CA THR A 61 -1.14 24.61 8.63
C THR A 61 -1.58 23.23 8.10
N ASN A 62 -2.86 23.09 7.78
CA ASN A 62 -3.38 21.89 7.12
C ASN A 62 -2.62 21.58 5.83
N GLN A 63 -2.25 22.62 5.07
CA GLN A 63 -1.47 22.47 3.83
C GLN A 63 -0.09 21.84 4.10
N GLU A 64 0.68 22.35 5.05
CA GLU A 64 2.00 21.80 5.40
C GLU A 64 1.91 20.36 5.92
N ALA A 65 0.91 20.08 6.77
CA ALA A 65 0.67 18.76 7.33
C ALA A 65 0.31 17.73 6.23
N LEU A 66 -0.57 18.09 5.29
CA LEU A 66 -0.95 17.24 4.16
C LEU A 66 0.21 17.05 3.17
N ALA A 67 1.03 18.08 2.96
CA ALA A 67 2.24 17.99 2.15
C ALA A 67 3.24 16.98 2.73
N LEU A 68 3.54 17.07 4.03
CA LEU A 68 4.43 16.11 4.69
C LEU A 68 3.82 14.71 4.68
N TYR A 69 2.52 14.57 4.95
CA TYR A 69 1.83 13.28 4.89
C TYR A 69 1.98 12.61 3.53
N GLY A 70 1.75 13.35 2.43
CA GLY A 70 1.93 12.85 1.06
C GLY A 70 3.37 12.42 0.77
N TRP A 71 4.36 13.20 1.20
CA TRP A 71 5.77 12.84 1.04
C TRP A 71 6.16 11.61 1.87
N TYR A 72 5.79 11.59 3.14
CA TYR A 72 6.08 10.50 4.06
C TYR A 72 5.50 9.19 3.55
N THR A 73 4.21 9.17 3.24
CA THR A 73 3.53 7.97 2.76
C THR A 73 4.07 7.51 1.40
N MET A 74 4.43 8.42 0.49
CA MET A 74 5.09 8.05 -0.77
C MET A 74 6.44 7.37 -0.53
N LEU A 75 7.29 7.96 0.31
CA LEU A 75 8.65 7.46 0.57
C LEU A 75 8.62 6.08 1.24
N VAL A 76 7.66 5.81 2.13
CA VAL A 76 7.47 4.49 2.74
C VAL A 76 7.31 3.38 1.70
N TYR A 77 6.58 3.64 0.61
CA TYR A 77 6.42 2.66 -0.47
C TYR A 77 7.60 2.64 -1.43
N VAL A 78 8.12 3.80 -1.82
CA VAL A 78 9.27 3.90 -2.75
C VAL A 78 10.52 3.23 -2.16
N MET A 79 10.75 3.37 -0.86
CA MET A 79 11.90 2.76 -0.17
C MET A 79 11.88 1.23 -0.13
N SER A 80 10.74 0.60 -0.45
CA SER A 80 10.68 -0.85 -0.62
C SER A 80 11.52 -1.35 -1.81
N ILE A 81 11.77 -0.51 -2.82
CA ILE A 81 12.64 -0.87 -3.95
C ILE A 81 14.09 -1.08 -3.50
N PRO A 82 14.80 -0.07 -2.97
CA PRO A 82 16.18 -0.25 -2.53
C PRO A 82 16.28 -1.27 -1.38
N GLY A 83 15.30 -1.33 -0.48
CA GLY A 83 15.32 -2.31 0.62
C GLY A 83 15.22 -3.76 0.15
N GLY A 84 14.42 -4.05 -0.89
CA GLY A 84 14.41 -5.35 -1.56
C GLY A 84 15.74 -5.65 -2.27
N MET A 85 16.28 -4.67 -3.00
CA MET A 85 17.57 -4.82 -3.70
C MET A 85 18.73 -5.12 -2.75
N ILE A 86 18.77 -4.47 -1.58
CA ILE A 86 19.77 -4.72 -0.54
C ILE A 86 19.66 -6.16 -0.01
N ALA A 87 18.44 -6.65 0.23
CA ALA A 87 18.23 -8.02 0.67
C ALA A 87 18.67 -9.03 -0.39
N ASP A 88 18.26 -8.83 -1.65
CA ASP A 88 18.54 -9.78 -2.72
C ASP A 88 20.03 -9.85 -3.09
N LYS A 89 20.78 -8.75 -2.94
CA LYS A 89 22.18 -8.67 -3.39
C LYS A 89 23.24 -8.71 -2.30
N LEU A 90 22.90 -8.33 -1.06
CA LEU A 90 23.92 -8.10 -0.03
C LEU A 90 23.73 -8.96 1.22
N ILE A 91 22.52 -9.01 1.78
CA ILE A 91 22.34 -9.48 3.17
C ILE A 91 21.30 -10.59 3.35
N GLY A 92 20.45 -10.85 2.37
CA GLY A 92 19.33 -11.78 2.48
C GLY A 92 18.12 -11.17 3.18
N GLN A 93 16.93 -11.67 2.88
CA GLN A 93 15.65 -11.15 3.35
C GLN A 93 15.52 -11.27 4.87
N LYS A 94 16.02 -12.35 5.48
CA LYS A 94 15.99 -12.57 6.93
C LYS A 94 16.76 -11.48 7.70
N LYS A 95 17.96 -11.11 7.24
CA LYS A 95 18.73 -10.04 7.87
C LYS A 95 18.13 -8.67 7.59
N ALA A 96 17.61 -8.45 6.38
CA ALA A 96 16.94 -7.20 6.04
C ALA A 96 15.71 -6.93 6.93
N VAL A 97 14.88 -7.95 7.17
CA VAL A 97 13.74 -7.86 8.11
C VAL A 97 14.20 -7.55 9.53
N LEU A 98 15.26 -8.21 10.02
CA LEU A 98 15.79 -7.94 11.35
C LEU A 98 16.27 -6.48 11.49
N ILE A 99 17.09 -6.02 10.54
CA ILE A 99 17.63 -4.66 10.55
C ILE A 99 16.48 -3.65 10.42
N GLY A 100 15.55 -3.88 9.50
CA GLY A 100 14.36 -3.04 9.34
C GLY A 100 13.54 -2.92 10.62
N ALA A 101 13.31 -4.04 11.32
CA ALA A 101 12.60 -4.05 12.60
C ALA A 101 13.33 -3.27 13.69
N ILE A 102 14.66 -3.38 13.78
CA ILE A 102 15.48 -2.61 14.72
C ILE A 102 15.39 -1.11 14.41
N VAL A 103 15.54 -0.74 13.14
CA VAL A 103 15.44 0.66 12.70
C VAL A 103 14.04 1.24 12.97
N LEU A 104 12.98 0.44 12.80
CA LEU A 104 11.61 0.84 13.18
C LEU A 104 11.46 1.09 14.69
N CYS A 105 12.02 0.23 15.53
CA CYS A 105 12.02 0.43 16.98
C CYS A 105 12.73 1.74 17.36
N LEU A 106 13.87 2.03 16.72
CA LEU A 106 14.58 3.30 16.93
C LEU A 106 13.75 4.49 16.44
N GLY A 107 13.15 4.41 15.25
CA GLY A 107 12.31 5.47 14.70
C GLY A 107 11.13 5.82 15.60
N HIS A 108 10.36 4.81 16.03
CA HIS A 108 9.27 5.03 16.96
C HIS A 108 9.74 5.49 18.35
N GLY A 109 10.88 4.99 18.84
CA GLY A 109 11.47 5.45 20.10
C GLY A 109 11.83 6.95 20.06
N VAL A 110 12.36 7.43 18.93
CA VAL A 110 12.66 8.85 18.74
C VAL A 110 11.38 9.70 18.62
N LEU A 111 10.30 9.18 18.00
CA LEU A 111 9.00 9.88 17.89
C LEU A 111 8.31 10.13 19.25
N VAL A 112 8.75 9.48 20.33
CA VAL A 112 8.26 9.79 21.69
C VAL A 112 8.75 11.16 22.15
N LEU A 113 9.88 11.63 21.63
CA LEU A 113 10.43 12.94 21.98
C LEU A 113 9.62 14.07 21.34
N THR A 114 9.54 15.21 22.03
CA THR A 114 8.73 16.37 21.65
C THR A 114 9.42 17.29 20.63
N ASP A 115 10.75 17.17 20.48
CA ASP A 115 11.51 18.08 19.63
C ASP A 115 11.29 17.82 18.13
N ILE A 116 11.30 18.90 17.34
CA ILE A 116 11.11 18.83 15.89
C ILE A 116 12.20 18.02 15.17
N TRP A 117 13.44 18.08 15.63
CA TRP A 117 14.54 17.27 15.06
C TRP A 117 14.27 15.78 15.25
N ALA A 118 13.67 15.42 16.39
CA ALA A 118 13.31 14.05 16.72
C ALA A 118 12.15 13.59 15.84
N PHE A 119 11.14 14.43 15.63
CA PHE A 119 10.03 14.14 14.72
C PHE A 119 10.51 13.74 13.32
N TYR A 120 11.31 14.58 12.65
CA TYR A 120 11.84 14.26 11.32
C TYR A 120 12.79 13.05 11.31
N THR A 121 13.65 12.93 12.34
CA THR A 121 14.56 11.78 12.46
C THR A 121 13.78 10.48 12.61
N GLY A 122 12.73 10.50 13.44
CA GLY A 122 11.83 9.37 13.67
C GLY A 122 11.11 8.94 12.40
N LEU A 123 10.52 9.89 11.66
CA LEU A 123 9.89 9.60 10.36
C LEU A 123 10.89 9.04 9.34
N GLY A 124 12.10 9.61 9.27
CA GLY A 124 13.17 9.11 8.40
C GLY A 124 13.57 7.68 8.71
N LEU A 125 13.76 7.36 9.99
CA LEU A 125 14.05 5.99 10.44
C LEU A 125 12.89 5.05 10.13
N VAL A 126 11.64 5.46 10.35
CA VAL A 126 10.47 4.63 10.00
C VAL A 126 10.44 4.35 8.49
N ILE A 127 10.67 5.36 7.64
CA ILE A 127 10.77 5.18 6.17
C ILE A 127 11.81 4.12 5.80
N LEU A 128 13.02 4.22 6.37
CA LEU A 128 14.12 3.29 6.10
C LEU A 128 13.80 1.87 6.61
N GLY A 129 13.25 1.78 7.82
CA GLY A 129 12.91 0.52 8.47
C GLY A 129 11.79 -0.23 7.75
N VAL A 130 10.71 0.46 7.37
CA VAL A 130 9.63 -0.13 6.55
C VAL A 130 10.18 -0.56 5.19
N GLY A 131 11.01 0.27 4.55
CA GLY A 131 11.63 -0.06 3.26
C GLY A 131 12.43 -1.36 3.28
N LEU A 132 13.13 -1.65 4.39
CA LEU A 132 13.87 -2.91 4.58
C LEU A 132 12.99 -4.08 5.05
N LEU A 133 11.94 -3.85 5.83
CA LEU A 133 11.13 -4.92 6.38
C LEU A 133 10.07 -5.41 5.40
N LYS A 134 9.22 -4.50 4.90
CA LYS A 134 7.98 -4.79 4.16
C LYS A 134 8.15 -5.66 2.90
N PRO A 135 9.06 -5.36 1.95
CA PRO A 135 9.22 -6.20 0.76
C PRO A 135 9.84 -7.57 1.09
N ASN A 136 10.64 -7.62 2.15
CA ASN A 136 11.47 -8.79 2.46
C ASN A 136 10.73 -9.82 3.30
N ILE A 137 9.90 -9.39 4.25
CA ILE A 137 9.06 -10.30 5.04
C ILE A 137 8.01 -11.01 4.17
N SER A 138 7.42 -10.30 3.21
CA SER A 138 6.50 -10.88 2.21
C SER A 138 7.19 -11.96 1.37
N THR A 139 8.45 -11.72 0.98
CA THR A 139 9.28 -12.71 0.28
C THR A 139 9.57 -13.93 1.15
N MET A 140 9.83 -13.73 2.45
CA MET A 140 10.02 -14.84 3.40
C MET A 140 8.78 -15.72 3.54
N VAL A 141 7.56 -15.14 3.51
CA VAL A 141 6.32 -15.93 3.52
C VAL A 141 6.26 -16.84 2.31
N GLY A 142 6.60 -16.32 1.11
CA GLY A 142 6.70 -17.13 -0.10
C GLY A 142 7.73 -18.26 0.02
N GLY A 143 8.86 -17.97 0.67
CA GLY A 143 9.95 -18.94 0.92
C GLY A 143 9.63 -20.05 1.92
N LEU A 144 8.48 -20.00 2.62
CA LEU A 144 8.02 -21.09 3.48
C LEU A 144 7.46 -22.27 2.69
N TYR A 145 7.07 -22.04 1.42
CA TYR A 145 6.35 -23.00 0.61
C TYR A 145 7.19 -23.47 -0.57
N LYS A 146 7.07 -24.76 -0.92
CA LYS A 146 7.65 -25.28 -2.16
C LYS A 146 6.88 -24.75 -3.37
N GLN A 147 7.56 -24.73 -4.52
CA GLN A 147 6.89 -24.44 -5.78
C GLN A 147 5.80 -25.49 -6.03
N GLY A 148 4.57 -25.03 -6.32
CA GLY A 148 3.40 -25.89 -6.49
C GLY A 148 2.64 -26.25 -5.21
N ASP A 149 3.09 -25.84 -4.02
CA ASP A 149 2.37 -26.11 -2.77
C ASP A 149 1.05 -25.31 -2.70
N ILE A 150 -0.08 -26.02 -2.74
CA ILE A 150 -1.44 -25.46 -2.68
C ILE A 150 -1.72 -24.64 -1.40
N ARG A 151 -0.93 -24.83 -0.34
CA ARG A 151 -1.07 -24.11 0.92
C ARG A 151 -0.52 -22.69 0.84
N ARG A 152 0.31 -22.39 -0.15
CA ARG A 152 0.97 -21.08 -0.33
C ARG A 152 -0.05 -19.95 -0.40
N ASP A 153 -1.09 -20.09 -1.21
CA ASP A 153 -2.11 -19.06 -1.38
C ASP A 153 -2.95 -18.85 -0.10
N LYS A 154 -3.23 -19.94 0.62
CA LYS A 154 -3.84 -19.88 1.95
C LYS A 154 -2.91 -19.19 2.96
N GLY A 155 -1.61 -19.44 2.88
CA GLY A 155 -0.59 -18.79 3.68
C GLY A 155 -0.55 -17.28 3.49
N PHE A 156 -0.54 -16.82 2.23
CA PHE A 156 -0.64 -15.39 1.92
C PHE A 156 -1.96 -14.76 2.38
N SER A 157 -3.08 -15.50 2.28
CA SER A 157 -4.36 -15.06 2.84
C SER A 157 -4.30 -14.86 4.36
N ILE A 158 -3.70 -15.80 5.10
CA ILE A 158 -3.51 -15.69 6.55
C ILE A 158 -2.60 -14.50 6.87
N PHE A 159 -1.48 -14.36 6.16
CA PHE A 159 -0.57 -13.22 6.32
C PHE A 159 -1.28 -11.88 6.10
N TYR A 160 -2.13 -11.78 5.08
CA TYR A 160 -2.93 -10.59 4.78
C TYR A 160 -3.97 -10.27 5.88
N ILE A 161 -4.55 -11.29 6.53
CA ILE A 161 -5.40 -11.07 7.71
C ILE A 161 -4.60 -10.38 8.83
N GLY A 162 -3.32 -10.73 9.01
CA GLY A 162 -2.46 -10.12 10.02
C GLY A 162 -2.24 -8.63 9.80
N ILE A 163 -2.09 -8.22 8.54
CA ILE A 163 -1.96 -6.81 8.16
C ILE A 163 -3.20 -6.01 8.58
N ASN A 164 -4.38 -6.52 8.23
CA ASN A 164 -5.65 -5.85 8.54
C ASN A 164 -5.94 -5.86 10.04
N LEU A 165 -5.65 -6.96 10.72
CA LEU A 165 -5.82 -7.05 12.17
C LEU A 165 -4.90 -6.05 12.90
N GLY A 166 -3.64 -5.93 12.46
CA GLY A 166 -2.71 -4.93 13.00
C GLY A 166 -3.23 -3.49 12.82
N SER A 167 -3.71 -3.16 11.61
CA SER A 167 -4.31 -1.86 11.31
C SER A 167 -5.55 -1.56 12.18
N LEU A 168 -6.46 -2.53 12.28
CA LEU A 168 -7.68 -2.43 13.09
C LEU A 168 -7.35 -2.18 14.56
N LEU A 169 -6.46 -3.01 15.13
CA LEU A 169 -6.07 -2.90 16.54
C LEU A 169 -5.36 -1.57 16.81
N ALA A 170 -4.50 -1.12 15.92
CA ALA A 170 -3.79 0.14 16.10
C ALA A 170 -4.71 1.34 16.11
N THR A 171 -5.57 1.46 15.11
CA THR A 171 -6.46 2.61 14.96
C THR A 171 -7.54 2.66 16.05
N LEU A 172 -7.92 1.51 16.62
CA LEU A 172 -8.80 1.47 17.81
C LEU A 172 -8.07 1.84 19.10
N THR A 173 -6.87 1.29 19.33
CA THR A 173 -6.19 1.43 20.63
C THR A 173 -5.38 2.72 20.76
N VAL A 174 -4.68 3.14 19.71
CA VAL A 174 -3.86 4.36 19.73
C VAL A 174 -4.74 5.60 19.92
N GLY A 175 -5.95 5.60 19.38
CA GLY A 175 -6.92 6.68 19.61
C GLY A 175 -7.31 6.84 21.08
N LEU A 176 -7.56 5.74 21.77
CA LEU A 176 -7.86 5.74 23.21
C LEU A 176 -6.66 6.21 24.02
N VAL A 177 -5.45 5.76 23.66
CA VAL A 177 -4.21 6.19 24.33
C VAL A 177 -3.99 7.70 24.17
N VAL A 178 -4.22 8.26 22.98
CA VAL A 178 -4.03 9.68 22.76
C VAL A 178 -5.10 10.52 23.46
N ALA A 179 -6.34 10.04 23.50
CA ALA A 179 -7.41 10.71 24.22
C ALA A 179 -7.14 10.82 25.73
N GLU A 180 -6.51 9.80 26.34
CA GLU A 180 -6.27 9.76 27.79
C GLU A 180 -4.86 10.29 28.19
N TRP A 181 -3.84 9.97 27.40
CA TRP A 181 -2.42 10.18 27.76
C TRP A 181 -1.65 11.05 26.76
N GLY A 182 -2.31 11.54 25.71
CA GLY A 182 -1.76 12.49 24.76
C GLY A 182 -0.91 11.91 23.63
N TRP A 183 -0.47 12.79 22.72
CA TRP A 183 0.17 12.44 21.44
C TRP A 183 1.38 11.52 21.57
N HIS A 184 2.31 11.86 22.47
CA HIS A 184 3.57 11.14 22.64
C HIS A 184 3.37 9.76 23.28
N ALA A 185 2.32 9.59 24.10
CA ALA A 185 1.93 8.26 24.57
C ALA A 185 1.42 7.40 23.41
N GLY A 186 0.68 7.99 22.46
CA GLY A 186 0.26 7.33 21.23
C GLY A 186 1.44 6.88 20.36
N PHE A 187 2.42 7.76 20.13
CA PHE A 187 3.67 7.41 19.43
C PHE A 187 4.47 6.35 20.20
N GLY A 188 4.49 6.44 21.54
CA GLY A 188 5.13 5.47 22.42
C GLY A 188 4.50 4.08 22.36
N LEU A 189 3.18 3.98 22.36
CA LEU A 189 2.47 2.70 22.20
C LEU A 189 2.86 2.02 20.89
N ALA A 190 2.91 2.76 19.79
CA ALA A 190 3.39 2.23 18.51
C ALA A 190 4.82 1.67 18.61
N GLY A 191 5.71 2.37 19.32
CA GLY A 191 7.08 1.91 19.58
C GLY A 191 7.16 0.65 20.44
N VAL A 192 6.40 0.59 21.55
CA VAL A 192 6.34 -0.59 22.43
C VAL A 192 5.88 -1.81 21.66
N VAL A 193 4.81 -1.67 20.85
CA VAL A 193 4.29 -2.77 20.04
C VAL A 193 5.28 -3.20 18.96
N MET A 194 6.00 -2.26 18.34
CA MET A 194 7.06 -2.60 17.39
C MET A 194 8.18 -3.43 18.05
N VAL A 195 8.55 -3.10 19.30
CA VAL A 195 9.52 -3.89 20.08
C VAL A 195 9.00 -5.31 20.32
N LEU A 196 7.70 -5.49 20.60
CA LEU A 196 7.10 -6.83 20.69
C LEU A 196 7.21 -7.59 19.36
N GLY A 197 7.02 -6.90 18.24
CA GLY A 197 7.26 -7.44 16.89
C GLY A 197 8.70 -7.93 16.70
N LEU A 198 9.68 -7.13 17.11
CA LEU A 198 11.10 -7.49 17.07
C LEU A 198 11.43 -8.69 17.97
N ILE A 199 10.92 -8.72 19.21
CA ILE A 199 11.09 -9.84 20.14
C ILE A 199 10.50 -11.13 19.54
N ASN A 200 9.29 -11.05 18.99
CA ASN A 200 8.65 -12.18 18.31
C ASN A 200 9.50 -12.69 17.14
N TYR A 201 10.02 -11.79 16.31
CA TYR A 201 10.87 -12.16 15.18
C TYR A 201 12.17 -12.86 15.64
N LEU A 202 12.85 -12.29 16.64
CA LEU A 202 14.07 -12.86 17.23
C LEU A 202 13.83 -14.24 17.82
N ALA A 203 12.80 -14.40 18.65
CA ALA A 203 12.42 -15.68 19.25
C ALA A 203 11.98 -16.72 18.20
N GLY A 204 11.41 -16.24 17.10
CA GLY A 204 10.89 -17.04 16.00
C GLY A 204 11.91 -17.45 14.94
N GLN A 205 13.13 -16.87 14.92
CA GLN A 205 14.15 -17.19 13.90
C GLN A 205 14.48 -18.68 13.81
N LYS A 206 14.36 -19.42 14.92
CA LYS A 206 14.55 -20.89 14.95
C LYS A 206 13.58 -21.65 14.03
N TYR A 207 12.42 -21.08 13.71
CA TYR A 207 11.42 -21.64 12.81
C TYR A 207 11.59 -21.19 11.34
N LEU A 208 12.55 -20.31 11.07
CA LEU A 208 12.81 -19.70 9.75
C LEU A 208 14.16 -20.17 9.16
N LYS A 209 14.70 -21.31 9.61
CA LYS A 209 15.97 -21.86 9.10
C LYS A 209 15.86 -22.14 7.59
N GLY A 210 16.80 -21.62 6.79
CA GLY A 210 16.80 -21.75 5.33
C GLY A 210 15.88 -20.78 4.59
N VAL A 211 15.00 -20.04 5.30
CA VAL A 211 14.04 -19.10 4.68
C VAL A 211 14.64 -17.70 4.68
N GLY A 212 14.81 -17.11 3.50
CA GLY A 212 15.32 -15.74 3.36
C GLY A 212 16.80 -15.57 3.72
N ASP A 213 17.57 -16.66 3.80
CA ASP A 213 19.02 -16.60 3.94
C ASP A 213 19.66 -16.11 2.64
N PHE A 214 20.72 -15.31 2.74
CA PHE A 214 21.42 -14.83 1.55
C PHE A 214 22.10 -15.98 0.82
N ILE A 215 21.73 -16.18 -0.44
CA ILE A 215 22.37 -17.15 -1.32
C ILE A 215 23.01 -16.35 -2.46
N PRO A 216 24.35 -16.30 -2.56
CA PRO A 216 25.02 -15.60 -3.64
C PRO A 216 24.58 -16.16 -4.99
N SER A 217 23.99 -15.31 -5.83
CA SER A 217 23.76 -15.61 -7.25
C SER A 217 25.12 -15.66 -7.96
N LYS A 218 25.73 -16.83 -8.04
CA LYS A 218 26.84 -17.07 -8.97
C LYS A 218 26.25 -17.67 -10.25
N ASN A 219 26.33 -16.91 -11.34
CA ASN A 219 25.97 -17.33 -12.70
C ASN A 219 24.47 -17.64 -12.94
N ASP A 220 23.54 -16.88 -12.35
CA ASP A 220 22.14 -16.96 -12.82
C ASP A 220 22.00 -16.19 -14.14
N GLU A 221 21.88 -16.92 -15.26
CA GLU A 221 21.68 -16.35 -16.59
C GLU A 221 20.40 -15.49 -16.69
N ASN A 222 19.44 -15.69 -15.79
CA ASN A 222 18.20 -14.91 -15.72
C ASN A 222 18.33 -13.67 -14.82
N GLU A 223 19.50 -13.41 -14.21
CA GLU A 223 19.69 -12.25 -13.34
C GLU A 223 19.70 -10.96 -14.16
N VAL A 224 18.67 -10.13 -13.97
CA VAL A 224 18.59 -8.81 -14.59
C VAL A 224 19.53 -7.84 -13.88
N SER A 225 20.64 -7.51 -14.54
CA SER A 225 21.51 -6.44 -14.10
C SER A 225 20.96 -5.07 -14.56
N TYR A 226 20.40 -4.30 -13.62
CA TYR A 226 19.95 -2.93 -13.90
C TYR A 226 21.07 -2.04 -14.42
N GLY A 227 22.31 -2.21 -13.93
CA GLY A 227 23.48 -1.50 -14.44
C GLY A 227 23.75 -1.79 -15.92
N LYS A 228 23.58 -3.04 -16.37
CA LYS A 228 23.67 -3.38 -17.81
C LYS A 228 22.53 -2.74 -18.61
N LEU A 229 21.31 -2.69 -18.09
CA LEU A 229 20.18 -2.02 -18.75
C LEU A 229 20.43 -0.50 -18.91
N TYR A 230 20.93 0.17 -17.86
CA TYR A 230 21.32 1.58 -17.93
C TYR A 230 22.52 1.80 -18.86
N SER A 231 23.51 0.90 -18.89
CA SER A 231 24.62 0.99 -19.83
C SER A 231 24.12 0.90 -21.29
N LYS A 232 23.20 -0.03 -21.58
CA LYS A 232 22.55 -0.16 -22.89
C LYS A 232 21.71 1.07 -23.30
N LEU A 233 21.29 1.91 -22.36
CA LEU A 233 20.59 3.16 -22.66
C LEU A 233 21.45 4.09 -23.51
N PHE A 234 22.75 4.20 -23.20
CA PHE A 234 23.68 5.03 -23.96
C PHE A 234 23.88 4.56 -25.41
N SER A 235 23.66 3.28 -25.67
CA SER A 235 23.69 2.69 -27.02
C SER A 235 22.33 2.74 -27.73
N SER A 236 21.32 3.39 -27.15
CA SER A 236 19.93 3.38 -27.61
C SER A 236 19.42 4.80 -27.91
N PRO A 237 19.63 5.33 -29.14
CA PRO A 237 19.44 6.76 -29.42
C PRO A 237 18.05 7.31 -29.07
N LYS A 238 16.97 6.59 -29.44
CA LYS A 238 15.59 7.03 -29.17
C LYS A 238 15.30 7.11 -27.67
N GLN A 239 15.67 6.07 -26.92
CA GLN A 239 15.47 6.01 -25.48
C GLN A 239 16.35 7.03 -24.74
N LEU A 240 17.59 7.24 -25.21
CA LEU A 240 18.50 8.22 -24.63
C LEU A 240 18.01 9.64 -24.82
N ILE A 241 17.52 9.99 -26.02
CA ILE A 241 16.92 11.32 -26.28
C ILE A 241 15.73 11.55 -25.37
N PHE A 242 14.81 10.58 -25.25
CA PHE A 242 13.65 10.71 -24.38
C PHE A 242 14.05 10.85 -22.91
N ALA A 243 14.98 10.03 -22.42
CA ALA A 243 15.51 10.14 -21.05
C ALA A 243 16.20 11.49 -20.82
N GLY A 244 16.93 12.01 -21.82
CA GLY A 244 17.55 13.33 -21.77
C GLY A 244 16.52 14.47 -21.68
N ILE A 245 15.44 14.41 -22.46
CA ILE A 245 14.33 15.37 -22.38
C ILE A 245 13.68 15.33 -20.99
N LEU A 246 13.38 14.12 -20.48
CA LEU A 246 12.82 13.96 -19.14
C LEU A 246 13.77 14.48 -18.04
N LEU A 247 15.08 14.28 -18.21
CA LEU A 247 16.08 14.77 -17.26
C LEU A 247 16.15 16.30 -17.27
N VAL A 248 16.12 16.93 -18.45
CA VAL A 248 16.02 18.40 -18.56
C VAL A 248 14.72 18.91 -17.93
N ALA A 249 13.59 18.26 -18.21
CA ALA A 249 12.31 18.59 -17.56
C ALA A 249 12.38 18.42 -16.04
N SER A 250 13.12 17.44 -15.54
CA SER A 250 13.35 17.24 -14.10
C SER A 250 14.16 18.37 -13.48
N PHE A 251 15.20 18.87 -14.17
CA PHE A 251 15.98 20.02 -13.73
C PHE A 251 15.18 21.33 -13.79
N ILE A 252 14.31 21.50 -14.79
CA ILE A 252 13.36 22.61 -14.86
C ILE A 252 12.40 22.52 -13.67
N GLY A 253 11.83 21.35 -13.41
CA GLY A 253 10.96 21.11 -12.26
C GLY A 253 11.66 21.41 -10.93
N TRP A 254 12.93 21.02 -10.78
CA TRP A 254 13.74 21.40 -9.62
C TRP A 254 13.80 22.92 -9.44
N TYR A 255 14.08 23.65 -10.52
CA TYR A 255 14.23 25.10 -10.47
C TYR A 255 12.92 25.82 -10.06
N TYR A 256 11.76 25.29 -10.49
CA TYR A 256 10.45 25.93 -10.25
C TYR A 256 9.64 25.39 -9.07
N MET A 257 9.85 24.14 -8.64
CA MET A 257 9.02 23.43 -7.66
C MET A 257 9.80 22.92 -6.44
N ASP A 258 10.95 23.52 -6.14
CA ASP A 258 11.88 23.09 -5.08
C ASP A 258 12.62 21.77 -5.32
N TRP A 259 13.67 21.59 -4.52
CA TRP A 259 14.60 20.47 -4.62
C TRP A 259 13.95 19.10 -4.40
N SER A 260 12.90 19.00 -3.57
CA SER A 260 12.21 17.74 -3.31
C SER A 260 11.49 17.20 -4.55
N TYR A 261 10.80 18.08 -5.29
CA TYR A 261 10.18 17.72 -6.56
C TYR A 261 11.23 17.47 -7.65
N GLY A 262 12.33 18.24 -7.65
CA GLY A 262 13.49 17.96 -8.49
C GLY A 262 14.02 16.53 -8.33
N LEU A 263 14.26 16.09 -7.10
CA LEU A 263 14.70 14.72 -6.79
C LEU A 263 13.66 13.68 -7.21
N LEU A 264 12.37 13.94 -6.97
CA LEU A 264 11.28 13.06 -7.40
C LEU A 264 11.27 12.89 -8.92
N PHE A 265 11.39 13.98 -9.68
CA PHE A 265 11.39 13.92 -11.14
C PHE A 265 12.63 13.21 -11.70
N VAL A 266 13.80 13.42 -11.10
CA VAL A 266 15.02 12.67 -11.45
C VAL A 266 14.82 11.17 -11.18
N PHE A 267 14.24 10.81 -10.04
CA PHE A 267 13.90 9.42 -9.72
C PHE A 267 12.91 8.82 -10.74
N LEU A 268 11.82 9.53 -11.05
CA LEU A 268 10.84 9.11 -12.06
C LEU A 268 11.46 8.97 -13.44
N THR A 269 12.37 9.86 -13.82
CA THR A 269 13.14 9.78 -15.06
C THR A 269 14.00 8.51 -15.09
N ALA A 270 14.68 8.18 -13.99
CA ALA A 270 15.49 6.97 -13.89
C ALA A 270 14.63 5.69 -14.01
N ILE A 271 13.46 5.67 -13.39
CA ILE A 271 12.51 4.54 -13.50
C ILE A 271 11.91 4.46 -14.92
N ALA A 272 11.48 5.59 -15.49
CA ALA A 272 10.95 5.62 -16.86
C ALA A 272 12.00 5.16 -17.88
N ALA A 273 13.25 5.60 -17.74
CA ALA A 273 14.37 5.13 -18.55
C ALA A 273 14.58 3.61 -18.45
N LEU A 274 14.52 3.06 -17.24
CA LEU A 274 14.60 1.62 -17.01
C LEU A 274 13.45 0.86 -17.67
N LEU A 275 12.21 1.34 -17.50
CA LEU A 275 11.00 0.73 -18.09
C LEU A 275 11.02 0.77 -19.62
N MET A 276 11.50 1.86 -20.22
CA MET A 276 11.68 1.96 -21.68
C MET A 276 12.74 0.98 -22.19
N MET A 277 13.84 0.81 -21.46
CA MET A 277 14.88 -0.17 -21.81
C MET A 277 14.33 -1.60 -21.70
N ILE A 278 13.56 -1.89 -20.66
CA ILE A 278 12.90 -3.19 -20.52
C ILE A 278 11.98 -3.44 -21.71
N TYR A 279 11.11 -2.50 -22.05
CA TYR A 279 10.20 -2.61 -23.21
C TYR A 279 10.95 -2.88 -24.52
N LYS A 280 12.08 -2.21 -24.73
CA LYS A 280 12.93 -2.41 -25.92
C LYS A 280 13.50 -3.83 -25.98
N GLU A 281 13.93 -4.37 -24.84
CA GLU A 281 14.56 -5.69 -24.68
C GLU A 281 13.54 -6.84 -24.56
N LEU A 282 12.25 -6.57 -24.78
CA LEU A 282 11.24 -7.63 -24.86
C LEU A 282 11.27 -8.30 -26.23
N ASP A 283 11.39 -9.63 -26.20
CA ASP A 283 11.68 -10.45 -27.38
C ASP A 283 10.50 -10.57 -28.35
N THR A 284 9.25 -10.46 -27.86
CA THR A 284 8.04 -10.65 -28.68
C THR A 284 7.06 -9.49 -28.55
N GLN A 285 6.24 -9.29 -29.59
CA GLN A 285 5.17 -8.31 -29.56
C GLN A 285 4.14 -8.61 -28.46
N VAL A 286 3.89 -9.90 -28.17
CA VAL A 286 3.02 -10.33 -27.07
C VAL A 286 3.50 -9.78 -25.72
N TYR A 287 4.81 -9.89 -25.43
CA TYR A 287 5.35 -9.33 -24.20
C TYR A 287 5.28 -7.80 -24.17
N LYS A 288 5.50 -7.12 -25.30
CA LYS A 288 5.38 -5.67 -25.41
C LYS A 288 3.96 -5.18 -25.14
N ASP A 289 2.97 -5.84 -25.73
CA ASP A 289 1.55 -5.52 -25.52
C ASP A 289 1.14 -5.74 -24.06
N ARG A 290 1.50 -6.89 -23.47
CA ARG A 290 1.26 -7.18 -22.05
C ARG A 290 1.95 -6.15 -21.14
N PHE A 291 3.17 -5.76 -21.46
CA PHE A 291 3.91 -4.78 -20.68
C PHE A 291 3.24 -3.39 -20.72
N LEU A 292 2.72 -2.96 -21.87
CA LEU A 292 1.99 -1.68 -21.97
C LEU A 292 0.70 -1.71 -21.15
N VAL A 293 -0.05 -2.82 -21.19
CA VAL A 293 -1.26 -2.99 -20.37
C VAL A 293 -0.91 -3.01 -18.87
N LEU A 294 0.22 -3.62 -18.50
CA LEU A 294 0.73 -3.60 -17.14
C LEU A 294 1.04 -2.16 -16.67
N LEU A 295 1.76 -1.37 -17.47
CA LEU A 295 2.05 0.03 -17.15
C LEU A 295 0.76 0.86 -17.02
N LEU A 296 -0.22 0.63 -17.90
CA LEU A 296 -1.52 1.28 -17.80
C LEU A 296 -2.25 0.92 -16.50
N SER A 297 -2.14 -0.33 -16.04
CA SER A 297 -2.71 -0.73 -14.75
C SER A 297 -2.07 0.03 -13.57
N PHE A 298 -0.80 0.43 -13.67
CA PHE A 298 -0.17 1.28 -12.65
C PHE A 298 -0.77 2.68 -12.59
N ILE A 299 -1.24 3.22 -13.71
CA ILE A 299 -1.99 4.49 -13.72
C ILE A 299 -3.31 4.33 -12.96
N MET A 300 -4.03 3.22 -13.16
CA MET A 300 -5.24 2.91 -12.40
C MET A 300 -4.96 2.81 -10.89
N VAL A 301 -3.82 2.21 -10.51
CA VAL A 301 -3.35 2.12 -9.12
C VAL A 301 -3.06 3.52 -8.54
N ILE A 302 -2.32 4.37 -9.26
CA ILE A 302 -2.04 5.76 -8.83
C ILE A 302 -3.33 6.54 -8.59
N ILE A 303 -4.29 6.45 -9.52
CA ILE A 303 -5.60 7.13 -9.40
C ILE A 303 -6.36 6.63 -8.18
N PHE A 304 -6.44 5.31 -8.00
CA PHE A 304 -7.16 4.73 -6.88
C PHE A 304 -6.57 5.18 -5.54
N TRP A 305 -5.25 5.06 -5.36
CA TRP A 305 -4.61 5.45 -4.10
C TRP A 305 -4.57 6.97 -3.90
N GLY A 306 -4.54 7.77 -4.99
CA GLY A 306 -4.69 9.22 -4.93
C GLY A 306 -6.02 9.69 -4.35
N ALA A 307 -7.08 8.90 -4.53
CA ALA A 307 -8.36 9.12 -3.87
C ALA A 307 -8.41 8.42 -2.50
N PHE A 308 -8.08 7.13 -2.43
CA PHE A 308 -8.21 6.31 -1.22
C PHE A 308 -7.43 6.89 -0.03
N GLU A 309 -6.21 7.39 -0.24
CA GLU A 309 -5.33 7.84 0.84
C GLU A 309 -5.69 9.21 1.43
N GLN A 310 -6.75 9.86 0.94
CA GLN A 310 -7.34 11.00 1.66
C GLN A 310 -7.82 10.59 3.06
N ALA A 311 -8.10 9.31 3.28
CA ALA A 311 -8.52 8.75 4.58
C ALA A 311 -7.59 9.13 5.75
N GLY A 312 -6.27 9.09 5.53
CA GLY A 312 -5.29 9.49 6.56
C GLY A 312 -4.89 10.97 6.51
N GLY A 313 -5.25 11.67 5.43
CA GLY A 313 -4.99 13.09 5.20
C GLY A 313 -6.23 13.94 5.38
N LEU A 314 -6.78 14.48 4.28
CA LEU A 314 -7.87 15.45 4.29
C LEU A 314 -9.13 14.95 5.03
N MET A 315 -9.51 13.69 4.86
CA MET A 315 -10.68 13.14 5.57
C MET A 315 -10.42 13.02 7.08
N ASN A 316 -9.18 12.80 7.50
CA ASN A 316 -8.80 12.74 8.91
C ASN A 316 -8.97 14.11 9.56
N LEU A 317 -8.51 15.18 8.88
CA LEU A 317 -8.73 16.56 9.30
C LEU A 317 -10.21 16.94 9.29
N TYR A 318 -10.94 16.58 8.24
CA TYR A 318 -12.39 16.81 8.17
C TYR A 318 -13.13 16.18 9.35
N THR A 319 -12.78 14.93 9.66
CA THR A 319 -13.35 14.20 10.80
C THR A 319 -12.99 14.90 12.12
N GLU A 320 -11.80 15.47 12.22
CA GLU A 320 -11.34 16.21 13.39
C GLU A 320 -12.16 17.47 13.66
N THR A 321 -12.43 18.27 12.61
CA THR A 321 -12.95 19.63 12.78
C THR A 321 -14.44 19.77 12.47
N ASN A 322 -14.95 18.96 11.53
CA ASN A 322 -16.26 19.20 10.91
C ASN A 322 -17.28 18.09 11.19
N THR A 323 -16.88 17.01 11.87
CA THR A 323 -17.78 15.90 12.21
C THR A 323 -18.10 15.89 13.69
N ASN A 324 -19.37 15.73 14.03
CA ASN A 324 -19.80 15.48 15.40
C ASN A 324 -19.50 14.04 15.78
N ARG A 325 -18.49 13.84 16.63
CA ARG A 325 -18.03 12.52 17.04
C ARG A 325 -18.67 12.03 18.34
N MET A 326 -19.72 12.67 18.83
CA MET A 326 -20.39 12.23 20.05
C MET A 326 -21.24 10.99 19.78
N LEU A 327 -20.90 9.89 20.47
CA LEU A 327 -21.61 8.62 20.42
C LEU A 327 -21.98 8.18 21.83
N PHE A 328 -23.27 8.14 22.15
CA PHE A 328 -23.78 7.75 23.47
C PHE A 328 -23.14 8.51 24.66
N GLY A 329 -22.83 9.80 24.46
CA GLY A 329 -22.21 10.65 25.49
C GLY A 329 -20.68 10.54 25.58
N TRP A 330 -20.06 9.73 24.73
CA TRP A 330 -18.61 9.63 24.60
C TRP A 330 -18.15 10.17 23.26
N GLU A 331 -17.11 11.00 23.26
CA GLU A 331 -16.51 11.48 22.02
C GLU A 331 -15.60 10.40 21.42
N VAL A 332 -15.94 9.94 20.21
CA VAL A 332 -15.13 8.96 19.49
C VAL A 332 -13.84 9.65 19.01
N PRO A 333 -12.64 9.17 19.36
CA PRO A 333 -11.39 9.69 18.82
C PRO A 333 -11.35 9.59 17.29
N THR A 334 -10.97 10.67 16.62
CA THR A 334 -10.89 10.79 15.15
C THR A 334 -10.17 9.63 14.49
N VAL A 335 -9.03 9.21 15.04
CA VAL A 335 -8.23 8.13 14.47
C VAL A 335 -8.93 6.78 14.46
N MET A 336 -9.94 6.56 15.31
CA MET A 336 -10.72 5.33 15.31
C MET A 336 -11.58 5.18 14.06
N PHE A 337 -11.88 6.25 13.32
CA PHE A 337 -12.56 6.14 12.02
C PHE A 337 -11.71 5.41 10.98
N GLN A 338 -10.38 5.48 11.07
CA GLN A 338 -9.50 4.73 10.16
C GLN A 338 -9.61 3.20 10.37
N SER A 339 -10.11 2.76 11.54
CA SER A 339 -10.37 1.36 11.83
C SER A 339 -11.48 0.75 10.96
N LEU A 340 -12.38 1.61 10.44
CA LEU A 340 -13.48 1.20 9.58
C LEU A 340 -12.99 0.49 8.32
N ASN A 341 -11.90 0.96 7.70
CA ASN A 341 -11.35 0.31 6.51
C ASN A 341 -10.93 -1.14 6.81
N ALA A 342 -10.08 -1.34 7.81
CA ALA A 342 -9.62 -2.68 8.19
C ALA A 342 -10.76 -3.59 8.65
N GLY A 343 -11.71 -3.06 9.41
CA GLY A 343 -12.92 -3.77 9.84
C GLY A 343 -13.79 -4.22 8.66
N PHE A 344 -14.03 -3.31 7.71
CA PHE A 344 -14.79 -3.62 6.50
C PHE A 344 -14.07 -4.61 5.58
N ILE A 345 -12.74 -4.59 5.50
CA ILE A 345 -11.98 -5.63 4.77
C ILE A 345 -12.27 -6.99 5.39
N ILE A 346 -12.15 -7.12 6.71
CA ILE A 346 -12.38 -8.39 7.42
C ILE A 346 -13.81 -8.90 7.21
N ILE A 347 -14.81 -8.00 7.24
CA ILE A 347 -16.22 -8.35 7.08
C ILE A 347 -16.56 -8.69 5.62
N PHE A 348 -16.11 -7.89 4.66
CA PHE A 348 -16.60 -7.93 3.28
C PHE A 348 -15.68 -8.63 2.28
N ALA A 349 -14.41 -8.92 2.60
CA ALA A 349 -13.46 -9.52 1.65
C ALA A 349 -13.99 -10.80 0.99
N THR A 350 -14.54 -11.72 1.77
CA THR A 350 -15.10 -12.99 1.27
C THR A 350 -16.35 -12.78 0.43
N ILE A 351 -17.20 -11.81 0.79
CA ILE A 351 -18.42 -11.46 0.06
C ILE A 351 -18.07 -10.89 -1.31
N ILE A 352 -17.16 -9.91 -1.37
CA ILE A 352 -16.72 -9.29 -2.63
C ILE A 352 -16.00 -10.30 -3.53
N ALA A 353 -15.12 -11.14 -2.97
CA ALA A 353 -14.49 -12.23 -3.70
C ALA A 353 -15.53 -13.20 -4.29
N GLY A 354 -16.56 -13.56 -3.50
CA GLY A 354 -17.67 -14.41 -3.93
C GLY A 354 -18.50 -13.80 -5.05
N ILE A 355 -18.76 -12.49 -5.02
CA ILE A 355 -19.45 -11.76 -6.10
C ILE A 355 -18.67 -11.89 -7.41
N TRP A 356 -17.37 -11.65 -7.38
CA TRP A 356 -16.51 -11.77 -8.56
C TRP A 356 -16.41 -13.21 -9.08
N ALA A 357 -16.29 -14.18 -8.18
CA ALA A 357 -16.28 -15.60 -8.54
C ALA A 357 -17.60 -16.02 -9.21
N LYS A 358 -18.75 -15.67 -8.62
CA LYS A 358 -20.08 -15.94 -9.17
C LYS A 358 -20.28 -15.26 -10.53
N ARG A 359 -19.77 -14.05 -10.70
CA ARG A 359 -19.82 -13.33 -11.98
C ARG A 359 -19.00 -14.04 -13.06
N LYS A 360 -17.78 -14.49 -12.73
CA LYS A 360 -16.93 -15.29 -13.62
C LYS A 360 -17.57 -16.64 -14.00
N LEU A 361 -18.19 -17.34 -13.04
CA LEU A 361 -18.90 -18.60 -13.29
C LEU A 361 -20.10 -18.43 -14.23
N LYS A 362 -20.77 -17.27 -14.20
CA LYS A 362 -21.86 -16.91 -15.12
C LYS A 362 -21.39 -16.43 -16.50
N GLY A 363 -20.10 -16.51 -16.80
CA GLY A 363 -19.53 -16.03 -18.07
C GLY A 363 -19.64 -14.51 -18.27
N LYS A 364 -19.90 -13.75 -17.20
CA LYS A 364 -19.96 -12.28 -17.25
C LYS A 364 -18.56 -11.69 -17.11
N GLU A 365 -18.37 -10.48 -17.62
CA GLU A 365 -17.08 -9.78 -17.60
C GLU A 365 -16.51 -9.65 -16.17
N ALA A 366 -15.30 -10.17 -15.95
CA ALA A 366 -14.64 -10.24 -14.65
C ALA A 366 -13.10 -10.23 -14.78
N SER A 367 -12.58 -9.69 -15.88
CA SER A 367 -11.13 -9.42 -16.06
C SER A 367 -10.60 -8.49 -14.98
N SER A 368 -9.28 -8.55 -14.74
CA SER A 368 -8.65 -7.70 -13.71
C SER A 368 -8.88 -6.23 -14.00
N LEU A 369 -8.64 -5.77 -15.23
CA LEU A 369 -8.86 -4.36 -15.61
C LEU A 369 -10.30 -3.89 -15.38
N PHE A 370 -11.29 -4.74 -15.66
CA PHE A 370 -12.69 -4.40 -15.37
C PHE A 370 -12.94 -4.24 -13.86
N LYS A 371 -12.44 -5.17 -13.05
CA LYS A 371 -12.55 -5.09 -11.58
C LYS A 371 -11.87 -3.85 -11.02
N MET A 372 -10.69 -3.51 -11.54
CA MET A 372 -9.96 -2.29 -11.16
C MET A 372 -10.76 -1.04 -11.52
N ALA A 373 -11.34 -0.97 -12.72
CA ALA A 373 -12.15 0.18 -13.16
C ALA A 373 -13.41 0.34 -12.30
N ILE A 374 -14.10 -0.77 -12.00
CA ILE A 374 -15.25 -0.77 -11.08
C ILE A 374 -14.81 -0.34 -9.68
N GLY A 375 -13.65 -0.79 -9.20
CA GLY A 375 -13.08 -0.37 -7.92
C GLY A 375 -12.87 1.14 -7.82
N ILE A 376 -12.34 1.77 -8.88
CA ILE A 376 -12.17 3.23 -8.97
C ILE A 376 -13.52 3.94 -8.93
N ILE A 377 -14.54 3.44 -9.63
CA ILE A 377 -15.89 4.05 -9.61
C ILE A 377 -16.52 3.94 -8.22
N ILE A 378 -16.46 2.76 -7.59
CA ILE A 378 -17.03 2.54 -6.25
C ILE A 378 -16.31 3.43 -5.22
N MET A 379 -14.98 3.54 -5.32
CA MET A 379 -14.20 4.50 -4.54
C MET A 379 -14.72 5.92 -4.72
N GLY A 380 -14.91 6.37 -5.96
CA GLY A 380 -15.50 7.66 -6.28
C GLY A 380 -16.84 7.91 -5.60
N PHE A 381 -17.72 6.91 -5.56
CA PHE A 381 -18.99 7.01 -4.83
C PHE A 381 -18.82 7.14 -3.31
N GLY A 382 -17.71 6.68 -2.73
CA GLY A 382 -17.41 6.96 -1.33
C GLY A 382 -17.25 8.46 -1.04
N PHE A 383 -16.60 9.19 -1.95
CA PHE A 383 -16.48 10.65 -1.85
C PHE A 383 -17.80 11.39 -2.04
N LEU A 384 -18.83 10.76 -2.63
CA LEU A 384 -20.16 11.37 -2.67
C LEU A 384 -20.75 11.51 -1.26
N PHE A 385 -20.46 10.55 -0.36
CA PHE A 385 -20.86 10.67 1.04
C PHE A 385 -20.06 11.76 1.77
N MET A 386 -18.80 11.99 1.38
CA MET A 386 -18.04 13.14 1.88
C MET A 386 -18.61 14.48 1.39
N VAL A 387 -19.07 14.56 0.14
CA VAL A 387 -19.82 15.73 -0.37
C VAL A 387 -21.10 15.96 0.45
N PHE A 388 -21.83 14.90 0.79
CA PHE A 388 -23.00 15.02 1.66
C PHE A 388 -22.62 15.43 3.09
N ALA A 389 -21.51 14.93 3.63
CA ALA A 389 -20.99 15.38 4.93
C ALA A 389 -20.73 16.89 4.93
N VAL A 390 -20.05 17.41 3.89
CA VAL A 390 -19.77 18.86 3.79
C VAL A 390 -21.06 19.68 3.75
N LYS A 391 -22.06 19.27 2.96
CA LYS A 391 -23.36 19.95 2.90
C LYS A 391 -24.14 19.87 4.21
N ASP A 392 -24.04 18.75 4.90
CA ASP A 392 -24.63 18.53 6.22
C ASP A 392 -23.98 19.45 7.26
N PHE A 393 -22.66 19.58 7.24
CA PHE A 393 -21.92 20.55 8.05
C PHE A 393 -22.31 22.00 7.74
N GLU A 394 -22.37 22.39 6.45
CA GLU A 394 -22.80 23.73 6.03
C GLU A 394 -24.20 24.08 6.52
N SER A 395 -25.09 23.08 6.61
CA SER A 395 -26.47 23.25 7.10
C SER A 395 -26.54 23.27 8.64
N SER A 396 -25.72 22.47 9.30
CA SER A 396 -25.74 22.24 10.75
C SER A 396 -24.86 23.22 11.54
N GLY A 397 -23.93 23.89 10.87
CA GLY A 397 -22.94 24.77 11.48
C GLY A 397 -21.79 24.02 12.16
N PRO A 398 -20.86 24.76 12.80
CA PRO A 398 -19.69 24.18 13.47
C PRO A 398 -20.10 23.22 14.59
N VAL A 399 -19.23 22.26 14.91
CA VAL A 399 -19.42 21.33 16.02
C VAL A 399 -19.46 22.14 17.33
N ILE A 400 -20.51 21.94 18.13
CA ILE A 400 -20.67 22.54 19.45
C ILE A 400 -20.79 21.40 20.45
N GLU A 401 -19.89 21.39 21.44
CA GLU A 401 -19.85 20.36 22.46
C GLU A 401 -21.19 20.25 23.20
N GLY A 402 -21.68 19.01 23.37
CA GLY A 402 -22.95 18.73 24.04
C GLY A 402 -24.23 19.02 23.24
N ILE A 403 -24.13 19.57 22.02
CA ILE A 403 -25.29 19.84 21.17
C ILE A 403 -25.46 18.76 20.12
N SER A 404 -26.57 18.02 20.20
CA SER A 404 -26.95 17.05 19.18
C SER A 404 -27.31 17.77 17.87
N GLY A 405 -26.71 17.37 16.76
CA GLY A 405 -26.99 17.93 15.44
C GLY A 405 -26.14 19.14 15.04
N SER A 406 -25.13 19.53 15.81
CA SER A 406 -24.08 20.45 15.33
C SER A 406 -23.02 19.68 14.54
N GLY A 407 -22.47 20.24 13.46
CA GLY A 407 -21.51 19.55 12.59
C GLY A 407 -22.09 18.42 11.73
N SER A 408 -21.26 17.80 10.87
CA SER A 408 -21.69 16.68 10.03
C SER A 408 -21.87 15.38 10.82
N ALA A 409 -22.79 14.53 10.39
CA ALA A 409 -23.02 13.24 11.03
C ALA A 409 -21.94 12.18 10.68
N MET A 410 -21.58 11.36 11.68
CA MET A 410 -20.57 10.29 11.53
C MET A 410 -20.91 9.25 10.46
N TYR A 411 -22.20 8.98 10.21
CA TYR A 411 -22.59 7.92 9.27
C TYR A 411 -22.13 8.23 7.84
N TRP A 412 -21.92 9.50 7.48
CA TRP A 412 -21.35 9.86 6.18
C TRP A 412 -19.94 9.33 6.01
N LEU A 413 -19.09 9.46 7.04
CA LEU A 413 -17.75 8.88 7.06
C LEU A 413 -17.82 7.36 7.03
N VAL A 414 -18.72 6.74 7.80
CA VAL A 414 -18.90 5.28 7.81
C VAL A 414 -19.23 4.76 6.41
N LEU A 415 -20.14 5.43 5.70
CA LEU A 415 -20.49 5.10 4.32
C LEU A 415 -19.35 5.37 3.34
N ALA A 416 -18.62 6.48 3.49
CA ALA A 416 -17.43 6.76 2.69
C ALA A 416 -16.39 5.64 2.83
N TYR A 417 -16.00 5.29 4.06
CA TYR A 417 -15.06 4.20 4.34
C TYR A 417 -15.55 2.84 3.82
N LEU A 418 -16.85 2.56 3.89
CA LEU A 418 -17.44 1.32 3.35
C LEU A 418 -17.22 1.23 1.83
N PHE A 419 -17.59 2.26 1.09
CA PHE A 419 -17.41 2.29 -0.36
C PHE A 419 -15.94 2.32 -0.75
N HIS A 420 -15.12 3.06 0.00
CA HIS A 420 -13.68 3.07 -0.21
C HIS A 420 -13.08 1.66 -0.12
N THR A 421 -13.51 0.93 0.91
CA THR A 421 -13.07 -0.44 1.15
C THR A 421 -13.60 -1.43 0.12
N ILE A 422 -14.87 -1.33 -0.30
CA ILE A 422 -15.40 -2.18 -1.38
C ILE A 422 -14.64 -1.93 -2.68
N GLY A 423 -14.31 -0.67 -2.98
CA GLY A 423 -13.45 -0.31 -4.10
C GLY A 423 -12.07 -0.98 -4.01
N GLU A 424 -11.46 -0.94 -2.82
CA GLU A 424 -10.17 -1.57 -2.54
C GLU A 424 -10.21 -3.10 -2.76
N LEU A 425 -11.25 -3.77 -2.25
CA LEU A 425 -11.46 -5.20 -2.41
C LEU A 425 -11.67 -5.62 -3.88
N CYS A 426 -12.03 -4.68 -4.76
CA CYS A 426 -12.12 -4.91 -6.20
C CYS A 426 -10.77 -4.74 -6.92
N ILE A 427 -9.91 -3.82 -6.48
CA ILE A 427 -8.65 -3.47 -7.16
C ILE A 427 -7.42 -4.20 -6.59
N SER A 428 -7.26 -4.23 -5.26
CA SER A 428 -6.01 -4.64 -4.61
C SER A 428 -5.62 -6.10 -4.89
N PRO A 429 -6.52 -7.10 -4.73
CA PRO A 429 -6.15 -8.49 -4.99
C PRO A 429 -5.77 -8.75 -6.45
N VAL A 430 -6.44 -8.06 -7.38
CA VAL A 430 -6.22 -8.28 -8.82
C VAL A 430 -5.02 -7.51 -9.34
N ALA A 431 -4.70 -6.33 -8.81
CA ALA A 431 -3.52 -5.57 -9.23
C ALA A 431 -2.22 -6.36 -8.99
N LEU A 432 -2.09 -7.00 -7.83
CA LEU A 432 -0.94 -7.87 -7.53
C LEU A 432 -0.88 -9.09 -8.47
N SER A 433 -2.02 -9.77 -8.65
CA SER A 433 -2.10 -10.92 -9.56
C SER A 433 -1.76 -10.53 -11.01
N PHE A 434 -2.20 -9.36 -11.45
CA PHE A 434 -2.02 -8.88 -12.81
C PHE A 434 -0.54 -8.68 -13.15
N ILE A 435 0.26 -8.17 -12.22
CA ILE A 435 1.71 -8.04 -12.37
C ILE A 435 2.33 -9.41 -12.65
N THR A 436 2.02 -10.40 -11.81
CA THR A 436 2.60 -11.74 -11.96
C THR A 436 2.20 -12.46 -13.25
N LYS A 437 1.06 -12.10 -13.84
CA LYS A 437 0.54 -12.68 -15.09
C LYS A 437 1.10 -12.01 -16.35
N LEU A 438 1.32 -10.70 -16.32
CA LEU A 438 1.72 -9.93 -17.50
C LEU A 438 3.22 -9.61 -17.55
N ALA A 439 3.87 -9.50 -16.39
CA ALA A 439 5.30 -9.23 -16.33
C ALA A 439 6.10 -10.46 -16.84
N PRO A 440 7.12 -10.26 -17.68
CA PRO A 440 8.07 -11.31 -18.00
C PRO A 440 8.73 -11.82 -16.72
N VAL A 441 8.96 -13.14 -16.63
CA VAL A 441 9.50 -13.81 -15.43
C VAL A 441 10.79 -13.15 -14.95
N LYS A 442 11.70 -12.79 -15.88
CA LYS A 442 12.97 -12.11 -15.57
C LYS A 442 12.80 -10.72 -14.93
N TYR A 443 11.66 -10.05 -15.12
CA TYR A 443 11.38 -8.71 -14.58
C TYR A 443 10.32 -8.69 -13.47
N ALA A 444 9.79 -9.84 -13.04
CA ALA A 444 8.67 -9.91 -12.10
C ALA A 444 8.94 -9.16 -10.78
N SER A 445 10.10 -9.37 -10.15
CA SER A 445 10.48 -8.68 -8.90
C SER A 445 10.61 -7.16 -9.08
N LEU A 446 11.18 -6.71 -10.19
CA LEU A 446 11.26 -5.28 -10.49
C LEU A 446 9.86 -4.68 -10.68
N MET A 447 8.97 -5.37 -11.39
CA MET A 447 7.61 -4.88 -11.63
C MET A 447 6.80 -4.80 -10.32
N MET A 448 7.06 -5.69 -9.36
CA MET A 448 6.51 -5.55 -8.00
C MET A 448 7.03 -4.30 -7.30
N GLY A 449 8.33 -3.99 -7.44
CA GLY A 449 8.90 -2.73 -6.94
C GLY A 449 8.26 -1.50 -7.58
N VAL A 450 8.06 -1.52 -8.91
CA VAL A 450 7.39 -0.43 -9.64
C VAL A 450 5.92 -0.29 -9.24
N TYR A 451 5.22 -1.39 -8.94
CA TYR A 451 3.87 -1.35 -8.39
C TYR A 451 3.81 -0.67 -7.02
N PHE A 452 4.76 -0.98 -6.12
CA PHE A 452 4.83 -0.28 -4.84
C PHE A 452 5.15 1.20 -5.04
N ALA A 453 6.07 1.55 -5.95
CA ALA A 453 6.31 2.96 -6.29
C ALA A 453 5.05 3.63 -6.86
N ALA A 454 4.28 2.97 -7.73
CA ALA A 454 3.00 3.49 -8.24
C ALA A 454 1.98 3.71 -7.11
N THR A 455 1.92 2.82 -6.13
CA THR A 455 1.11 3.01 -4.91
C THR A 455 1.58 4.25 -4.15
N GLY A 456 2.88 4.36 -3.88
CA GLY A 456 3.45 5.53 -3.21
C GLY A 456 3.21 6.86 -3.95
N LEU A 457 3.30 6.86 -5.29
CA LEU A 457 2.97 8.02 -6.11
C LEU A 457 1.49 8.38 -6.00
N GLY A 458 0.60 7.39 -5.94
CA GLY A 458 -0.80 7.61 -5.58
C GLY A 458 -0.93 8.33 -4.24
N ASN A 459 -0.19 7.92 -3.21
CA ASN A 459 -0.21 8.60 -1.91
C ASN A 459 0.32 10.04 -1.99
N LYS A 460 1.34 10.32 -2.83
CA LYS A 460 1.79 11.70 -3.07
C LYS A 460 0.71 12.52 -3.78
N VAL A 461 0.01 11.95 -4.76
CA VAL A 461 -1.15 12.57 -5.40
C VAL A 461 -2.24 12.86 -4.38
N ALA A 462 -2.49 11.95 -3.43
CA ALA A 462 -3.44 12.19 -2.35
C ALA A 462 -3.03 13.40 -1.49
N GLY A 463 -1.74 13.51 -1.14
CA GLY A 463 -1.20 14.70 -0.49
C GLY A 463 -1.49 15.98 -1.27
N ILE A 464 -1.10 16.04 -2.55
CA ILE A 464 -1.27 17.23 -3.41
C ILE A 464 -2.76 17.62 -3.55
N VAL A 465 -3.64 16.64 -3.78
CA VAL A 465 -5.08 16.88 -3.89
C VAL A 465 -5.65 17.34 -2.55
N GLY A 466 -5.18 16.78 -1.43
CA GLY A 466 -5.57 17.22 -0.09
C GLY A 466 -5.11 18.64 0.22
N GLU A 467 -3.85 18.98 -0.09
CA GLU A 467 -3.27 20.32 0.08
C GLU A 467 -4.16 21.40 -0.57
N SER A 468 -4.63 21.13 -1.79
CA SER A 468 -5.48 22.04 -2.55
C SER A 468 -6.85 22.33 -1.92
N ALA A 469 -7.29 21.54 -0.93
CA ALA A 469 -8.51 21.85 -0.17
C ALA A 469 -8.38 23.14 0.67
N SER A 470 -7.15 23.53 1.02
CA SER A 470 -6.89 24.79 1.74
C SER A 470 -7.22 26.03 0.89
N GLU A 471 -7.18 25.90 -0.44
CA GLU A 471 -7.49 26.98 -1.38
C GLU A 471 -8.93 26.85 -1.93
N PHE A 472 -9.34 25.65 -2.35
CA PHE A 472 -10.62 25.43 -3.04
C PHE A 472 -11.76 24.95 -2.16
N GLY A 473 -11.49 24.59 -0.91
CA GLY A 473 -12.44 24.01 0.01
C GLY A 473 -12.71 22.52 -0.22
N GLU A 474 -13.13 21.85 0.85
CA GLU A 474 -13.37 20.40 0.90
C GLU A 474 -14.49 19.95 -0.05
N LEU A 475 -15.56 20.75 -0.18
CA LEU A 475 -16.67 20.46 -1.10
C LEU A 475 -16.19 20.32 -2.54
N THR A 476 -15.33 21.23 -2.98
CA THR A 476 -14.76 21.26 -4.34
C THR A 476 -13.86 20.06 -4.56
N ILE A 477 -12.96 19.77 -3.60
CA ILE A 477 -12.01 18.65 -3.72
C ILE A 477 -12.75 17.31 -3.73
N PHE A 478 -13.65 17.07 -2.77
CA PHE A 478 -14.41 15.82 -2.73
C PHE A 478 -15.27 15.65 -3.97
N SER A 479 -15.98 16.69 -4.43
CA SER A 479 -16.76 16.64 -5.68
C SER A 479 -15.88 16.36 -6.90
N GLY A 480 -14.70 16.99 -6.98
CA GLY A 480 -13.73 16.78 -8.04
C GLY A 480 -13.23 15.33 -8.10
N ILE A 481 -12.96 14.72 -6.94
CA ILE A 481 -12.56 13.30 -6.85
C ILE A 481 -13.67 12.39 -7.36
N VAL A 482 -14.93 12.60 -6.94
CA VAL A 482 -16.09 11.81 -7.43
C VAL A 482 -16.17 11.87 -8.95
N ILE A 483 -16.18 13.09 -9.51
CA ILE A 483 -16.34 13.31 -10.95
C ILE A 483 -15.18 12.66 -11.72
N PHE A 484 -13.94 12.91 -11.28
CA PHE A 484 -12.75 12.39 -11.95
C PHE A 484 -12.72 10.86 -11.94
N THR A 485 -12.92 10.23 -10.79
CA THR A 485 -12.87 8.77 -10.64
C THR A 485 -13.99 8.05 -11.41
N VAL A 486 -15.21 8.62 -11.43
CA VAL A 486 -16.32 8.07 -12.23
C VAL A 486 -16.02 8.17 -13.72
N ILE A 487 -15.59 9.34 -14.21
CA ILE A 487 -15.27 9.56 -15.63
C ILE A 487 -14.15 8.62 -16.08
N ILE A 488 -13.06 8.56 -15.31
CA ILE A 488 -11.90 7.76 -15.71
C ILE A 488 -12.18 6.25 -15.62
N GLY A 489 -12.97 5.82 -14.63
CA GLY A 489 -13.42 4.44 -14.53
C GLY A 489 -14.29 4.03 -15.71
N ILE A 490 -15.24 4.89 -16.13
CA ILE A 490 -16.06 4.68 -17.32
C ILE A 490 -15.18 4.63 -18.58
N LEU A 491 -14.18 5.51 -18.68
CA LEU A 491 -13.24 5.51 -19.80
C LEU A 491 -12.51 4.17 -19.89
N PHE A 492 -11.96 3.65 -18.78
CA PHE A 492 -11.30 2.34 -18.74
C PHE A 492 -12.23 1.20 -19.15
N ILE A 493 -13.51 1.25 -18.76
CA ILE A 493 -14.52 0.29 -19.19
C ILE A 493 -14.78 0.41 -20.70
N ALA A 494 -14.87 1.63 -21.24
CA ALA A 494 -15.08 1.86 -22.67
C ALA A 494 -13.92 1.32 -23.52
N ILE A 495 -12.68 1.47 -23.06
CA ILE A 495 -11.49 0.94 -23.73
C ILE A 495 -11.11 -0.48 -23.26
N LEU A 496 -11.96 -1.17 -22.49
CA LEU A 496 -11.62 -2.48 -21.93
C LEU A 496 -11.34 -3.53 -23.02
N LYS A 497 -12.13 -3.55 -24.09
CA LYS A 497 -12.03 -4.53 -25.18
C LYS A 497 -10.63 -4.51 -25.84
N PRO A 498 -10.09 -3.36 -26.31
CA PRO A 498 -8.74 -3.32 -26.85
C PRO A 498 -7.67 -3.67 -25.80
N LEU A 499 -7.81 -3.23 -24.54
CA LEU A 499 -6.85 -3.58 -23.50
C LEU A 499 -6.80 -5.08 -23.22
N LYS A 500 -7.96 -5.73 -23.12
CA LYS A 500 -8.04 -7.18 -22.93
C LYS A 500 -7.39 -7.94 -24.08
N ARG A 501 -7.56 -7.48 -25.33
CA ARG A 501 -6.90 -8.08 -26.49
C ARG A 501 -5.37 -8.09 -26.34
N LEU A 502 -4.81 -6.99 -25.84
CA LEU A 502 -3.36 -6.83 -25.61
C LEU A 502 -2.82 -7.70 -24.45
N THR A 503 -3.67 -8.28 -23.61
CA THR A 503 -3.24 -9.26 -22.60
C THR A 503 -2.89 -10.62 -23.22
N HIS A 504 -3.32 -10.88 -24.47
CA HIS A 504 -3.09 -12.15 -25.17
C HIS A 504 -3.52 -13.37 -24.32
N GLY A 505 -4.72 -13.31 -23.74
CA GLY A 505 -5.32 -14.42 -22.99
C GLY A 505 -4.62 -14.79 -21.67
N ALA A 506 -3.67 -13.97 -21.19
CA ALA A 506 -2.87 -14.28 -19.99
C ALA A 506 -3.71 -14.48 -18.70
N GLU A 507 -4.93 -13.97 -18.66
CA GLU A 507 -5.86 -14.12 -17.54
C GLU A 507 -6.81 -15.32 -17.68
N GLU A 508 -6.95 -15.88 -18.88
CA GLU A 508 -7.95 -16.92 -19.22
C GLU A 508 -7.39 -18.35 -19.08
N SER A 509 -6.06 -18.48 -19.03
CA SER A 509 -5.31 -19.73 -18.84
C SER A 509 -5.52 -20.42 -17.48
N GLU A 510 -6.20 -19.78 -16.52
CA GLU A 510 -6.59 -20.40 -15.23
C GLU A 510 -7.47 -21.66 -15.38
N ARG A 511 -8.11 -21.88 -16.54
CA ARG A 511 -8.91 -23.10 -16.79
C ARG A 511 -8.07 -24.33 -17.13
N VAL A 512 -6.85 -24.17 -17.64
CA VAL A 512 -6.07 -25.29 -18.22
C VAL A 512 -5.42 -26.14 -17.14
N LEU A 513 -5.02 -25.55 -16.01
CA LEU A 513 -4.36 -26.26 -14.91
C LEU A 513 -5.22 -27.34 -14.21
N LYS A 514 -6.55 -27.36 -14.41
CA LYS A 514 -7.42 -28.37 -13.77
C LYS A 514 -7.68 -29.63 -14.59
N ASN A 515 -7.34 -29.63 -15.88
CA ASN A 515 -7.63 -30.75 -16.76
C ASN A 515 -6.42 -31.64 -17.05
N GLU A 516 -5.19 -31.19 -16.73
CA GLU A 516 -3.97 -31.99 -16.92
C GLU A 516 -3.62 -32.87 -15.70
N GLU A 517 -4.17 -32.58 -14.51
CA GLU A 517 -3.93 -33.38 -13.28
C GLU A 517 -5.03 -34.42 -12.99
N ALA A 518 -5.96 -34.65 -13.94
CA ALA A 518 -7.02 -35.65 -13.83
C ALA A 518 -6.76 -36.91 -14.66
N GLU A 519 -5.50 -37.18 -15.05
CA GLU A 519 -5.13 -38.48 -15.62
C GLU A 519 -4.79 -39.47 -14.49
N GLY A 520 -5.74 -40.40 -14.26
CA GLY A 520 -5.44 -41.78 -13.88
C GLY A 520 -5.00 -42.03 -12.43
N PHE A 521 -5.91 -41.95 -11.47
CA PHE A 521 -5.83 -42.88 -10.33
C PHE A 521 -6.30 -44.24 -10.83
N GLU A 522 -5.37 -45.08 -11.31
CA GLU A 522 -5.60 -46.51 -11.32
C GLU A 522 -5.70 -46.96 -9.86
N LEU A 523 -6.90 -47.39 -9.47
CA LEU A 523 -7.13 -48.11 -8.22
C LEU A 523 -6.35 -49.42 -8.32
N ALA A 524 -5.30 -49.57 -7.52
CA ALA A 524 -4.70 -50.88 -7.31
C ALA A 524 -5.68 -51.71 -6.48
N ASP A 525 -6.27 -52.72 -7.12
CA ASP A 525 -6.95 -53.82 -6.45
C ASP A 525 -5.95 -54.55 -5.54
N ASN A 526 -6.22 -54.55 -4.23
CA ASN A 526 -6.19 -55.70 -3.30
C ASN A 526 -6.47 -55.25 -1.87
#